data_AF-A0A1V0DGN7-F1
#
_entry.id   AF-A0A1V0DGN7-F1
#
_cell.length_a   1.000
_cell.length_b   1.000
_cell.length_c   1.000
_cell.angle_alpha   90.00
_cell.angle_beta   90.00
_cell.angle_gamma   90.00
#
_symmetry.space_group_name_H-M   'P 1'
#
loop_
_entity.id
_entity.type
_entity.pdbx_description
1 polymer ?
#
loop_
_entity_poly.entity_id
_entity_poly.type
_entity_poly.pdbx_seq_one_letter_code
_entity_poly.pdbx_strand_id
1 'polypeptide(L)'
;MPASLQRPASVSTTALFPLLFARYVTGQIADAVWTQIMSVIDADGTTQQERTALTAWVYDALEDLGPQGLNLPKVDEVADLLGATRA
;
A
#
# COMPACT_ATOMS: atom_id res chain seq x y z
N MET A 1 21.90 15.44 -28.22
CA MET A 1 20.60 15.61 -27.53
C MET A 1 20.58 14.60 -26.38
N PRO A 2 20.82 14.98 -25.11
CA PRO A 2 20.68 14.01 -24.03
C PRO A 2 19.18 13.77 -23.77
N ALA A 3 18.79 12.50 -23.76
CA ALA A 3 17.45 12.06 -23.39
C ALA A 3 17.19 12.48 -21.94
N SER A 4 16.24 13.40 -21.76
CA SER A 4 15.72 13.76 -20.45
C SER A 4 15.17 12.49 -19.80
N LEU A 5 15.87 11.99 -18.79
CA LEU A 5 15.37 10.96 -17.88
C LEU A 5 14.17 11.55 -17.15
N GLN A 6 12.99 11.32 -17.74
CA GLN A 6 11.71 11.68 -17.18
C GLN A 6 11.54 10.82 -15.93
N ARG A 7 11.87 11.37 -14.76
CA ARG A 7 11.51 10.75 -13.47
C ARG A 7 10.01 10.50 -13.52
N PRO A 8 9.52 9.27 -13.29
CA PRO A 8 8.09 9.05 -13.17
C PRO A 8 7.59 10.01 -12.10
N ALA A 9 6.52 10.73 -12.43
CA ALA A 9 5.91 11.73 -11.57
C ALA A 9 5.79 11.14 -10.17
N SER A 10 6.25 11.87 -9.16
CA SER A 10 5.94 11.59 -7.77
C SER A 10 4.41 11.54 -7.67
N VAL A 11 3.84 10.34 -7.75
CA VAL A 11 2.44 10.14 -7.40
C VAL A 11 2.40 10.56 -5.95
N SER A 12 1.80 11.72 -5.68
CA SER A 12 1.70 12.25 -4.32
C SER A 12 1.09 11.16 -3.46
N THR A 13 1.90 10.59 -2.58
CA THR A 13 1.57 9.41 -1.76
C THR A 13 0.30 9.64 -0.94
N THR A 14 -0.01 10.91 -0.67
CA THR A 14 -1.23 11.45 -0.06
C THR A 14 -2.53 11.04 -0.76
N ALA A 15 -2.52 10.70 -2.06
CA ALA A 15 -3.72 10.36 -2.83
C ALA A 15 -3.92 8.84 -3.03
N LEU A 16 -3.03 7.99 -2.53
CA LEU A 16 -3.06 6.55 -2.83
C LEU A 16 -4.17 5.81 -2.07
N PHE A 17 -4.53 6.24 -0.87
CA PHE A 17 -5.60 5.62 -0.10
C PHE A 17 -6.98 5.80 -0.74
N PRO A 18 -7.39 7.02 -1.15
CA PRO A 18 -8.62 7.20 -1.93
C PRO A 18 -8.67 6.37 -3.22
N LEU A 19 -7.52 6.19 -3.90
CA LEU A 19 -7.43 5.38 -5.10
C LEU A 19 -7.62 3.88 -4.82
N LEU A 20 -7.00 3.35 -3.76
CA LEU A 20 -7.25 1.97 -3.30
C LEU A 20 -8.72 1.77 -2.95
N PHE A 21 -9.33 2.72 -2.25
CA PHE A 21 -10.75 2.67 -1.92
C PHE A 21 -11.63 2.66 -3.18
N ALA A 22 -11.33 3.50 -4.18
CA ALA A 22 -12.06 3.49 -5.44
C ALA A 22 -11.95 2.15 -6.18
N ARG A 23 -10.77 1.49 -6.13
CA ARG A 23 -10.57 0.15 -6.71
C ARG A 23 -11.37 -0.93 -5.99
N TYR A 24 -11.49 -0.84 -4.67
CA TYR A 24 -12.39 -1.69 -3.90
C TYR A 24 -13.86 -1.47 -4.28
N VAL A 25 -14.32 -0.21 -4.30
CA VAL A 25 -15.71 0.13 -4.66
C VAL A 25 -16.08 -0.31 -6.08
N THR A 26 -15.12 -0.26 -7.02
CA THR A 26 -15.31 -0.71 -8.40
C THR A 26 -15.17 -2.23 -8.59
N GLY A 27 -14.93 -2.98 -7.50
CA GLY A 27 -14.82 -4.44 -7.51
C GLY A 27 -13.49 -4.97 -8.05
N GLN A 28 -12.48 -4.12 -8.22
CA GLN A 28 -11.15 -4.54 -8.65
C GLN A 28 -10.37 -5.20 -7.50
N ILE A 29 -10.71 -4.87 -6.25
CA ILE A 29 -10.13 -5.50 -5.05
C ILE A 29 -11.24 -6.32 -4.40
N ALA A 30 -10.97 -7.60 -4.16
CA ALA A 30 -11.90 -8.47 -3.43
C ALA A 30 -12.03 -8.04 -1.96
N ASP A 31 -13.20 -8.23 -1.37
CA ASP A 31 -13.49 -7.83 0.02
C ASP A 31 -12.52 -8.45 1.04
N ALA A 32 -12.13 -9.71 0.84
CA ALA A 32 -11.13 -10.38 1.66
C ALA A 32 -9.75 -9.68 1.60
N VAL A 33 -9.34 -9.26 0.40
CA VAL A 33 -8.08 -8.53 0.19
C VAL A 33 -8.18 -7.13 0.80
N TRP A 34 -9.32 -6.46 0.61
CA TRP A 34 -9.58 -5.14 1.20
C TRP A 34 -9.52 -5.16 2.73
N THR A 35 -10.13 -6.16 3.34
CA THR A 35 -10.08 -6.35 4.80
C THR A 35 -8.65 -6.56 5.30
N GLN A 36 -7.84 -7.30 4.55
CA GLN A 36 -6.43 -7.52 4.87
C GLN A 36 -5.58 -6.25 4.69
N ILE A 37 -5.84 -5.45 3.65
CA ILE A 37 -5.20 -4.14 3.46
C ILE A 37 -5.50 -3.24 4.65
N MET A 38 -6.76 -3.18 5.08
CA MET A 38 -7.19 -2.34 6.20
C MET A 38 -6.61 -2.80 7.53
N SER A 39 -6.52 -4.11 7.77
CA SER A 39 -5.93 -4.61 9.01
C SER A 39 -4.45 -4.29 9.13
N VAL A 40 -3.74 -4.17 8.00
CA VAL A 40 -2.33 -3.74 7.95
C VAL A 40 -2.19 -2.22 8.07
N ILE A 41 -2.99 -1.45 7.32
CA ILE A 41 -2.89 0.02 7.33
C ILE A 41 -3.38 0.61 8.65
N ASP A 42 -4.44 0.06 9.23
CA ASP A 42 -5.03 0.56 10.48
C ASP A 42 -4.57 -0.21 11.72
N ALA A 43 -3.45 -0.93 11.61
CA ALA A 43 -2.84 -1.63 12.73
C ALA A 43 -2.52 -0.64 13.86
N ASP A 44 -2.85 -1.01 15.09
CA ASP A 44 -2.66 -0.17 16.26
C ASP A 44 -1.18 0.18 16.46
N GLY A 45 -0.88 1.45 16.72
CA GLY A 45 0.49 1.95 16.83
C GLY A 45 1.21 2.26 15.50
N THR A 46 0.51 2.26 14.35
CA THR A 46 1.08 2.70 13.06
C THR A 46 1.00 4.23 12.94
N THR A 47 2.14 4.89 12.72
CA THR A 47 2.20 6.35 12.52
C THR A 47 1.56 6.76 11.19
N GLN A 48 1.20 8.03 11.05
CA GLN A 48 0.68 8.55 9.78
C GLN A 48 1.67 8.36 8.62
N GLN A 49 2.96 8.46 8.89
CA GLN A 49 4.00 8.29 7.88
C GLN A 49 4.11 6.84 7.41
N GLU A 50 4.06 5.88 8.33
CA GLU A 50 4.06 4.45 7.99
C GLU A 50 2.77 4.04 7.29
N ARG A 51 1.61 4.58 7.69
CA ARG A 51 0.36 4.38 6.95
C ARG A 51 0.47 4.83 5.50
N THR A 52 1.09 5.98 5.27
CA THR A 52 1.33 6.52 3.93
C THR A 52 2.27 5.61 3.13
N ALA A 53 3.34 5.12 3.75
CA ALA A 53 4.30 4.20 3.12
C ALA A 53 3.68 2.83 2.81
N LEU A 54 2.91 2.26 3.75
CA LEU A 54 2.18 0.99 3.56
C LEU A 54 1.15 1.11 2.45
N THR A 55 0.38 2.20 2.43
CA THR A 55 -0.59 2.48 1.36
C THR A 55 0.10 2.52 0.00
N ALA A 56 1.28 3.15 -0.09
CA ALA A 56 2.06 3.20 -1.32
C ALA A 56 2.52 1.81 -1.76
N TRP A 57 3.10 1.05 -0.83
CA TRP A 57 3.57 -0.30 -1.10
C TRP A 57 2.44 -1.23 -1.56
N VAL A 58 1.26 -1.18 -0.93
CA VAL A 58 0.08 -1.95 -1.34
C VAL A 58 -0.39 -1.54 -2.73
N TYR A 59 -0.41 -0.23 -3.01
CA TYR A 59 -0.81 0.28 -4.32
C TYR A 59 0.13 -0.19 -5.43
N ASP A 60 1.44 -0.09 -5.20
CA ASP A 60 2.46 -0.55 -6.15
C ASP A 60 2.39 -2.07 -6.35
N ALA A 61 2.22 -2.83 -5.27
CA ALA A 61 2.07 -4.29 -5.35
C ALA A 61 0.80 -4.71 -6.12
N LEU A 62 -0.29 -3.95 -6.00
CA LEU A 62 -1.50 -4.16 -6.80
C LEU A 62 -1.31 -3.80 -8.27
N GLU A 63 -0.52 -2.77 -8.58
CA GLU A 63 -0.16 -2.44 -9.97
C GLU A 63 0.69 -3.53 -10.62
N ASP A 64 1.68 -4.07 -9.90
CA ASP A 64 2.65 -5.04 -10.45
C ASP A 64 2.07 -6.46 -10.54
N LEU A 65 1.42 -6.95 -9.48
CA LEU A 65 0.98 -8.34 -9.36
C LEU A 65 -0.49 -8.53 -9.72
N GLY A 66 -1.26 -7.44 -9.78
CA GLY A 66 -2.70 -7.48 -9.88
C GLY A 66 -3.39 -7.97 -8.60
N PRO A 67 -4.72 -7.80 -8.50
CA PRO A 67 -5.49 -8.10 -7.29
C PRO A 67 -5.51 -9.58 -6.88
N GLN A 68 -5.20 -10.50 -7.80
CA GLN A 68 -5.14 -11.95 -7.53
C GLN A 68 -3.73 -12.44 -7.16
N GLY A 69 -2.69 -11.66 -7.47
CA GLY A 69 -1.30 -11.97 -7.15
C GLY A 69 -0.81 -11.33 -5.85
N LEU A 70 -1.65 -10.49 -5.23
CA LEU A 70 -1.30 -9.77 -4.01
C LEU A 70 -1.26 -10.71 -2.80
N ASN A 71 -0.06 -11.13 -2.40
CA ASN A 71 0.15 -11.85 -1.15
C ASN A 71 0.55 -10.86 -0.05
N LEU A 72 -0.45 -10.34 0.66
CA LEU A 72 -0.23 -9.42 1.77
C LEU A 72 0.33 -10.20 2.98
N PRO A 73 1.45 -9.74 3.59
CA PRO A 73 1.92 -10.29 4.85
C PRO A 73 0.86 -10.12 5.94
N LYS A 74 0.96 -10.94 6.99
CA LYS A 74 0.05 -10.81 8.13
C LYS A 74 0.32 -9.52 8.89
N VAL A 75 -0.70 -9.02 9.59
CA VAL A 75 -0.59 -7.80 10.41
C VAL A 75 0.55 -7.91 11.42
N ASP A 76 0.69 -9.06 12.08
CA ASP A 76 1.75 -9.30 13.05
C ASP A 76 3.16 -9.22 12.42
N GLU A 77 3.32 -9.73 11.19
CA GLU A 77 4.61 -9.68 10.48
C GLU A 77 4.97 -8.24 10.10
N VAL A 78 3.98 -7.44 9.67
CA VAL A 78 4.19 -6.01 9.37
C VAL A 78 4.49 -5.23 10.65
N ALA A 79 3.77 -5.51 11.74
CA ALA A 79 3.99 -4.89 13.04
C ALA A 79 5.39 -5.20 13.58
N ASP A 80 5.85 -6.45 13.46
CA ASP A 80 7.20 -6.86 13.83
C ASP A 80 8.27 -6.14 12.98
N LEU A 81 8.06 -6.02 11.67
CA LEU A 81 8.98 -5.29 10.78
C LEU A 81 9.05 -3.80 11.13
N LEU A 82 7.90 -3.16 11.36
CA LEU A 82 7.84 -1.76 11.78
C LEU A 82 8.50 -1.57 13.14
N GLY A 83 8.23 -2.47 14.10
CA GLY A 83 8.87 -2.51 15.40
C GLY A 83 10.40 -2.63 15.30
N ALA A 84 10.89 -3.51 14.44
CA ALA A 84 12.32 -3.69 14.19
C ALA A 84 12.98 -2.46 13.54
N THR A 85 12.27 -1.72 12.69
CA THR A 85 12.80 -0.48 12.09
C THR A 85 12.79 0.74 13.02
N ARG A 86 12.03 0.70 14.12
CA ARG A 86 11.97 1.78 15.12
C ARG A 86 13.00 1.60 16.26
N ALA A 87 13.52 0.38 16.45
CA ALA A 87 14.47 0.01 17.49
C ALA A 87 15.92 0.32 17.10
#